data_AF-A0A2A4V7V9-F1
#
_entry.id   AF-A0A2A4V7V9-F1
#
_cell.length_a   1.000
_cell.length_b   1.000
_cell.length_c   1.000
_cell.angle_alpha   90.00
_cell.angle_beta   90.00
_cell.angle_gamma   90.00
#
_symmetry.space_group_name_H-M   'P 1'
#
loop_
_entity.id
_entity.type
_entity.pdbx_description
1 polymer ?
#
loop_
_entity_poly.entity_id
_entity_poly.type
_entity_poly.pdbx_seq_one_letter_code
_entity_poly.pdbx_strand_id
1 'polypeptide(L)'
;MKKCFDGGNCGEGGYCDKCLNTKPDFEGFMDEVLEHVFDGGGFDGVELQELASTFGILKTVEMQNPCGEACNCEALVGADSFPLTCYRKTY
;
A
#
# COMPACT_ATOMS: atom_id res chain seq x y z
N MET A 1 -2.65 18.15 8.35
CA MET A 1 -3.50 17.35 9.26
C MET A 1 -4.06 16.18 8.46
N LYS A 2 -3.64 14.95 8.76
CA LYS A 2 -4.18 13.75 8.10
C LYS A 2 -5.61 13.53 8.61
N LYS A 3 -6.59 13.58 7.71
CA LYS A 3 -8.02 13.33 8.01
C LYS A 3 -8.30 11.87 7.66
N CYS A 4 -8.98 11.13 8.54
CA CYS A 4 -9.57 9.85 8.12
C CYS A 4 -10.89 10.12 7.37
N PHE A 5 -11.24 9.22 6.43
CA PHE A 5 -12.34 9.37 5.48
C PHE A 5 -13.70 9.71 6.15
N ASP A 6 -13.90 9.24 7.39
CA ASP A 6 -15.13 9.47 8.17
C ASP A 6 -15.21 10.87 8.81
N GLY A 7 -14.33 11.80 8.45
CA GLY A 7 -14.27 13.14 9.05
C GLY A 7 -13.71 13.16 10.48
N GLY A 8 -13.15 12.04 10.96
CA GLY A 8 -12.49 11.94 12.26
C GLY A 8 -11.12 12.60 12.26
N ASN A 9 -10.85 13.43 13.27
CA ASN A 9 -9.52 14.01 13.48
C ASN A 9 -8.58 12.97 14.12
N CYS A 10 -7.48 12.63 13.43
CA CYS A 10 -6.36 11.97 14.07
C CYS A 10 -5.72 12.95 15.06
N GLY A 11 -5.73 12.60 16.36
CA GLY A 11 -5.12 13.42 17.40
C GLY A 11 -3.61 13.58 17.22
N GLU A 12 -3.06 14.64 17.77
CA GLU A 12 -1.61 14.92 17.82
C GLU A 12 -0.91 13.82 18.62
N GLY A 13 -0.41 12.80 17.93
CA GLY A 13 0.16 11.60 18.57
C GLY A 13 0.52 10.45 17.64
N GLY A 14 0.33 10.58 16.32
CA GLY A 14 1.03 9.76 15.32
C GLY A 14 0.54 8.33 15.09
N TYR A 15 -0.37 7.79 15.91
CA TYR A 15 -0.92 6.44 15.70
C TYR A 15 -2.44 6.47 15.62
N CYS A 16 -2.96 6.54 14.39
CA CYS A 16 -4.39 6.45 14.09
C CYS A 16 -4.79 4.97 13.95
N ASP A 17 -4.72 4.21 15.04
CA ASP A 17 -5.04 2.76 15.10
C ASP A 17 -6.46 2.42 14.64
N LYS A 18 -7.36 3.42 14.54
CA LYS A 18 -8.75 3.25 14.08
C LYS A 18 -8.93 3.28 12.56
N CYS A 19 -7.92 3.64 11.78
CA CYS A 19 -8.02 3.69 10.32
C CYS A 19 -7.50 2.38 9.66
N LEU A 20 -7.26 1.33 10.47
CA LEU A 20 -6.76 0.01 10.04
C LEU A 20 -7.85 -1.04 9.82
N ASN A 21 -9.14 -0.67 9.95
CA ASN A 21 -10.26 -1.57 9.68
C ASN A 21 -11.31 -0.93 8.75
N THR A 22 -10.83 -0.15 7.79
CA THR A 22 -11.64 0.47 6.75
C THR A 22 -11.48 -0.34 5.47
N LYS A 23 -12.58 -0.54 4.74
CA LYS A 23 -12.51 -1.10 3.38
C LYS A 23 -11.44 -0.36 2.56
N PRO A 24 -10.81 -1.02 1.58
CA PRO A 24 -9.88 -0.34 0.68
C PRO A 24 -10.51 0.93 0.09
N ASP A 25 -9.81 2.06 0.21
CA ASP A 25 -10.24 3.35 -0.33
C ASP A 25 -9.66 3.55 -1.73
N PHE A 26 -10.36 3.01 -2.72
CA PHE A 26 -9.97 3.11 -4.13
C PHE A 26 -10.15 4.51 -4.70
N GLU A 27 -11.14 5.27 -4.21
CA GLU A 27 -11.41 6.63 -4.68
C GLU A 27 -10.29 7.56 -4.23
N GLY A 28 -9.97 7.58 -2.93
CA GLY A 28 -8.87 8.39 -2.40
C GLY A 28 -7.51 8.03 -3.01
N PHE A 29 -7.25 6.74 -3.25
CA PHE A 29 -6.05 6.31 -3.96
C PHE A 29 -5.97 6.89 -5.38
N MET A 30 -7.07 6.86 -6.13
CA MET A 30 -7.09 7.39 -7.49
C MET A 30 -7.00 8.92 -7.52
N ASP A 31 -7.57 9.62 -6.55
CA ASP A 31 -7.46 11.07 -6.42
C ASP A 31 -5.99 11.49 -6.26
N GLU A 32 -5.25 10.87 -5.34
CA GLU A 32 -3.81 11.16 -5.15
C GLU A 32 -2.99 10.83 -6.39
N VAL A 33 -3.30 9.71 -7.06
CA VAL A 33 -2.61 9.33 -8.30
C VAL A 33 -2.82 10.38 -9.39
N LEU A 34 -4.05 10.83 -9.57
CA LEU A 34 -4.40 11.82 -10.59
C LEU A 34 -3.84 13.19 -10.25
N GLU A 35 -3.86 13.62 -8.99
CA GLU A 35 -3.28 14.89 -8.55
C GLU A 35 -1.77 14.93 -8.83
N HIS A 36 -1.02 13.91 -8.40
CA HIS A 36 0.43 13.86 -8.62
C HIS A 36 0.80 13.81 -10.11
N VAL A 37 0.06 13.07 -10.94
CA VAL A 37 0.30 13.03 -12.40
C VAL A 37 -0.09 14.36 -13.05
N PHE A 38 -1.16 15.01 -12.59
CA PHE A 38 -1.58 16.32 -13.10
C PHE A 38 -0.53 17.40 -12.84
N ASP A 39 0.15 17.34 -11.70
CA ASP A 39 1.26 18.22 -11.34
C ASP A 39 2.57 17.90 -12.12
N GLY A 40 2.52 16.96 -13.07
CA GLY A 40 3.65 16.55 -13.90
C GLY A 40 4.56 15.51 -13.24
N GLY A 41 4.13 14.95 -12.10
CA GLY A 41 4.78 13.82 -11.44
C GLY A 41 4.52 12.49 -12.14
N GLY A 42 5.16 11.45 -11.64
CA GLY A 42 4.93 10.06 -12.03
C GLY A 42 5.17 9.14 -10.85
N PHE A 43 4.66 7.91 -10.97
CA PHE A 43 4.93 6.84 -10.01
C PHE A 43 5.68 5.73 -10.71
N ASP A 44 6.72 5.22 -10.06
CA ASP A 44 7.22 3.89 -10.37
C ASP A 44 6.36 2.79 -9.72
N GLY A 45 6.69 1.53 -10.01
CA GLY A 45 5.93 0.39 -9.50
C GLY A 45 6.00 0.19 -7.98
N VAL A 46 7.06 0.67 -7.33
CA VAL A 46 7.25 0.58 -5.87
C VAL A 46 6.46 1.69 -5.19
N GLU A 47 6.58 2.92 -5.67
CA GLU A 47 5.87 4.08 -5.13
C GLU A 47 4.35 3.88 -5.19
N LEU A 48 3.84 3.28 -6.28
CA LEU A 48 2.42 2.97 -6.41
C LEU A 48 1.95 1.92 -5.40
N GLN A 49 2.79 0.92 -5.08
CA GLN A 49 2.46 -0.11 -4.09
C GLN A 49 2.49 0.45 -2.67
N GLU A 50 3.45 1.33 -2.38
CA GLU A 50 3.54 2.07 -1.12
C GLU A 50 2.31 2.95 -0.92
N LEU A 51 1.94 3.74 -1.93
CA LEU A 51 0.73 4.57 -1.91
C LEU A 51 -0.53 3.71 -1.71
N ALA A 52 -0.68 2.62 -2.46
CA ALA A 52 -1.83 1.72 -2.31
C ALA A 52 -1.91 1.11 -0.89
N SER A 53 -0.78 0.98 -0.17
CA SER A 53 -0.79 0.52 1.21
C SER A 53 -1.35 1.55 2.19
N THR A 54 -1.18 2.86 1.92
CA THR A 54 -1.73 3.92 2.79
C THR A 54 -3.26 4.02 2.70
N PHE A 55 -3.84 3.55 1.59
CA PHE A 55 -5.29 3.46 1.35
C PHE A 55 -5.88 2.09 1.70
N GLY A 56 -5.10 1.21 2.31
CA GLY A 56 -5.55 -0.12 2.72
C GLY A 56 -5.86 -1.08 1.57
N ILE A 57 -5.45 -0.76 0.33
CA ILE A 57 -5.63 -1.60 -0.87
C ILE A 57 -4.60 -2.73 -0.87
N LEU A 58 -3.38 -2.41 -0.46
CA LEU A 58 -2.30 -3.37 -0.25
C LEU A 58 -1.89 -3.42 1.22
N LYS A 59 -1.34 -4.55 1.63
CA LYS A 59 -0.62 -4.69 2.88
C LYS A 59 0.70 -5.42 2.65
N THR A 60 1.69 -5.11 3.46
CA THR A 60 2.94 -5.88 3.49
C THR A 60 2.75 -7.14 4.33
N VAL A 61 3.30 -8.25 3.84
CA VAL A 61 3.34 -9.54 4.54
C VAL A 61 4.73 -10.11 4.34
N GLU A 62 5.36 -10.55 5.42
CA GLU A 62 6.60 -11.31 5.33
C GLU A 62 6.29 -12.73 4.84
N MET A 63 6.85 -13.07 3.69
CA MET A 63 6.76 -14.41 3.12
C MET A 63 8.05 -15.15 3.45
N GLN A 64 7.90 -16.38 3.93
CA GLN A 64 9.03 -17.26 4.23
C GLN A 64 9.40 -18.16 3.04
N ASN A 65 8.48 -18.32 2.09
CA ASN A 65 8.64 -19.16 0.90
C ASN A 65 7.95 -18.49 -0.31
N PRO A 66 8.29 -18.89 -1.54
CA PRO A 66 7.60 -18.48 -2.77
C PRO A 66 6.08 -18.63 -2.65
N CYS A 67 5.35 -17.63 -3.15
CA CYS A 67 3.91 -17.51 -3.00
C CYS A 67 3.07 -18.33 -4.01
N GLY A 68 3.66 -19.38 -4.59
CA GLY A 68 3.05 -20.24 -5.61
C GLY A 68 4.01 -20.49 -6.77
N GLU A 69 3.47 -20.91 -7.91
CA GLU A 69 4.24 -21.22 -9.14
C GLU A 69 4.84 -19.96 -9.81
N ALA A 70 4.28 -18.78 -9.53
CA ALA A 70 4.83 -17.50 -9.92
C ALA A 70 4.65 -16.50 -8.77
N CYS A 71 5.75 -16.14 -8.08
CA CYS A 71 5.70 -15.11 -7.06
C CYS A 71 6.22 -13.79 -7.61
N ASN A 72 5.34 -12.83 -7.90
CA ASN A 72 5.74 -11.51 -8.39
C ASN A 72 6.71 -10.76 -7.44
N CYS A 73 6.78 -11.15 -6.16
CA CYS A 73 7.77 -10.60 -5.22
C CYS A 73 9.20 -11.09 -5.48
N GLU A 74 9.35 -12.28 -6.06
CA GLU A 74 10.65 -12.89 -6.31
C GLU A 74 11.19 -12.55 -7.70
N ALA A 75 10.36 -11.97 -8.58
CA ALA A 75 10.66 -11.73 -9.98
C ALA A 75 11.95 -10.91 -10.22
N LEU A 76 12.35 -10.08 -9.25
CA LEU A 76 13.55 -9.23 -9.33
C LEU A 76 14.71 -9.69 -8.43
N VAL A 77 14.46 -10.61 -7.49
CA VAL A 77 15.43 -11.01 -6.45
C VAL A 77 15.73 -12.52 -6.43
N GLY A 78 14.97 -13.34 -7.16
CA GLY A 78 15.13 -14.80 -7.21
C GLY A 78 14.55 -15.54 -6.00
N ALA A 79 14.34 -16.85 -6.16
CA ALA A 79 13.71 -17.71 -5.16
C ALA A 79 14.58 -17.97 -3.90
N ASP A 80 15.88 -17.68 -3.95
CA ASP A 80 16.79 -17.86 -2.80
C ASP A 80 16.77 -16.65 -1.84
N SER A 81 16.02 -15.59 -2.16
CA SER A 81 16.02 -14.34 -1.41
C SER A 81 15.02 -14.28 -0.27
N PHE A 82 14.30 -15.37 0.02
CA PHE A 82 13.38 -15.44 1.16
C PHE A 82 14.13 -15.52 2.50
N PRO A 83 13.62 -14.89 3.59
CA PRO A 83 12.32 -14.22 3.69
C PRO A 83 12.26 -12.86 2.98
N LEU A 84 11.10 -12.54 2.40
CA LEU A 84 10.85 -11.28 1.69
C LEU A 84 9.57 -10.61 2.17
N THR A 85 9.63 -9.27 2.23
CA THR A 85 8.41 -8.47 2.41
C THR A 85 7.69 -8.31 1.07
N CYS A 86 6.46 -8.79 1.01
CA CYS A 86 5.61 -8.79 -0.17
C CYS A 86 4.39 -7.91 0.03
N TYR A 87 4.00 -7.15 -1.00
CA TYR A 87 2.66 -6.58 -1.04
C TYR A 87 1.60 -7.63 -1.41
N ARG A 88 0.46 -7.57 -0.72
CA ARG A 88 -0.71 -8.42 -0.93
C ARG A 88 -1.98 -7.57 -0.94
N LYS A 89 -2.90 -7.90 -1.84
CA LYS A 89 -4.24 -7.32 -1.87
C LYS A 89 -5.00 -7.66 -0.59
N THR A 90 -5.86 -6.74 -0.18
CA THR A 90 -6.67 -6.85 1.03
C THR A 90 -8.13 -7.24 0.75
N TYR A 91 -8.49 -7.42 -0.53
CA TYR A 91 -9.84 -7.71 -1.04
C TYR A 91 -9.83 -8.93 -1.97
#